data_AF-A0A1G9IQJ2-F1
#
_entry.id   AF-A0A1G9IQJ2-F1
#
_cell.length_a   1.000
_cell.length_b   1.000
_cell.length_c   1.000
_cell.angle_alpha   90.00
_cell.angle_beta   90.00
_cell.angle_gamma   90.00
#
_symmetry.space_group_name_H-M   'P 1'
#
loop_
_entity.id
_entity.type
_entity.pdbx_description
1 polymer ?
#
loop_
_entity_poly.entity_id
_entity_poly.type
_entity_poly.pdbx_seq_one_letter_code
_entity_poly.pdbx_strand_id
1 'polypeptide(L)' 'MILHRQIGIYKGKDMKNKNISYVGLGLCLGVSFGLVFDNLAIGIGIGLALGAGLDSGKNK' A
#
# COMPACT_ATOMS: atom_id res chain seq x y z
N MET A 1 -33.48 8.74 38.28
CA MET A 1 -33.68 8.88 36.82
C MET A 1 -32.49 9.60 36.21
N ILE A 2 -31.34 8.94 36.05
CA ILE A 2 -30.29 9.36 35.11
C ILE A 2 -29.56 8.09 34.68
N LEU A 3 -30.28 7.34 33.85
CA LEU A 3 -29.96 6.03 33.31
C LEU A 3 -28.95 6.19 32.16
N HIS A 4 -27.73 5.70 32.37
CA HIS A 4 -27.00 4.86 31.40
C HIS A 4 -27.20 5.17 29.91
N ARG A 5 -26.65 6.27 29.37
CA ARG A 5 -26.55 6.43 27.92
C ARG A 5 -25.60 7.56 27.52
N GLN A 6 -24.30 7.27 27.35
CA GLN A 6 -23.47 7.84 26.28
C GLN A 6 -22.15 7.05 26.13
N ILE A 7 -22.21 5.72 26.04
CA ILE A 7 -21.14 4.96 25.37
C ILE A 7 -21.49 4.82 23.89
N GLY A 8 -21.53 5.96 23.21
CA GLY A 8 -21.66 6.05 21.76
C GLY A 8 -20.37 5.55 21.11
N ILE A 9 -20.33 4.24 20.87
CA ILE A 9 -19.33 3.47 20.15
C ILE A 9 -18.80 4.28 18.94
N TYR A 10 -17.54 4.72 19.04
CA TYR A 10 -16.80 5.29 17.91
C TYR A 10 -16.47 4.15 16.93
N LYS A 11 -17.43 3.84 16.05
CA LYS A 11 -17.25 2.88 14.97
C LYS A 11 -16.35 3.50 13.90
N GLY A 12 -15.05 3.22 14.02
CA GLY A 12 -14.07 3.42 12.97
C GLY A 12 -14.58 2.79 11.68
N LYS A 13 -14.79 3.62 10.67
CA LYS A 13 -15.32 3.21 9.37
C LYS A 13 -14.14 2.70 8.54
N ASP A 14 -13.89 1.40 8.62
CA ASP A 14 -12.99 0.69 7.71
C ASP A 14 -13.57 0.71 6.28
N MET A 15 -13.43 1.84 5.59
CA MET A 15 -13.66 1.93 4.15
C MET A 15 -12.50 1.25 3.43
N LYS A 16 -12.46 -0.08 3.50
CA LYS A 16 -11.53 -0.93 2.73
C LYS A 16 -12.00 -1.01 1.27
N ASN A 17 -12.05 0.14 0.59
CA ASN A 17 -11.89 0.15 -0.85
C ASN A 17 -10.40 -0.09 -1.11
N LYS A 18 -10.01 -1.37 -1.10
CA LYS A 18 -8.62 -1.79 -1.31
C LYS A 18 -8.28 -1.58 -2.79
N ASN A 19 -8.11 -0.33 -3.18
CA ASN A 19 -7.19 0.01 -4.24
C ASN A 19 -5.80 -0.33 -3.71
N ILE A 20 -5.49 -1.64 -3.71
CA ILE A 20 -4.14 -2.16 -3.45
C ILE A 20 -3.21 -1.46 -4.42
N SER A 21 -2.47 -0.46 -3.93
CA SER A 21 -1.51 0.28 -4.73
C SER A 21 -0.35 -0.64 -5.05
N TYR A 22 -0.17 -0.98 -6.32
CA TYR A 22 0.89 -1.89 -6.74
C TYR A 22 2.27 -1.27 -6.62
N VAL A 23 2.34 0.06 -6.45
CA VAL A 23 3.57 0.79 -6.13
C VAL A 23 4.24 0.25 -4.86
N GLY A 24 3.50 -0.01 -3.79
CA GLY A 24 4.06 -0.52 -2.54
C GLY A 24 4.61 -1.95 -2.68
N LEU A 25 3.92 -2.80 -3.45
CA LEU A 25 4.39 -4.15 -3.80
C LEU A 25 5.64 -4.10 -4.67
N GLY A 26 5.65 -3.26 -5.70
CA GLY A 26 6.79 -3.07 -6.59
C GLY A 26 8.03 -2.55 -5.87
N LEU A 27 7.86 -1.59 -4.95
CA LEU A 27 8.97 -1.07 -4.12
C LEU A 27 9.55 -2.14 -3.21
N CYS A 28 8.72 -2.89 -2.48
CA CYS A 28 9.16 -3.96 -1.59
C CYS A 28 10.00 -5.02 -2.34
N LEU A 29 9.49 -5.48 -3.48
CA LEU A 29 10.19 -6.45 -4.32
C LEU A 29 11.45 -5.86 -4.93
N GLY A 30 11.39 -4.61 -5.39
CA GLY A 30 12.52 -3.88 -5.97
C GLY A 30 13.66 -3.66 -4.98
N VAL A 31 13.36 -3.25 -3.74
CA VAL A 31 14.37 -3.08 -2.69
C VAL A 31 14.99 -4.42 -2.33
N SER A 32 14.19 -5.49 -2.23
CA SER A 32 14.69 -6.84 -1.91
C SER A 32 15.66 -7.34 -2.98
N PHE A 33 15.30 -7.20 -4.27
CA PHE A 33 16.20 -7.55 -5.38
C PHE A 33 17.41 -6.62 -5.48
N GLY A 34 17.24 -5.31 -5.27
CA GLY A 34 18.33 -4.34 -5.26
C GLY A 34 19.36 -4.62 -4.19
N LEU A 35 18.93 -5.14 -3.04
CA LEU A 35 19.81 -5.54 -1.95
C LEU A 35 20.59 -6.83 -2.28
N VAL A 36 19.95 -7.80 -2.96
CA VAL A 36 20.61 -9.05 -3.41
C VAL A 36 21.69 -8.78 -4.47
N PHE A 37 21.49 -7.79 -5.34
CA PHE A 37 22.41 -7.43 -6.40
C PHE A 37 23.43 -6.34 -6.00
N ASP A 38 23.47 -5.93 -4.72
CA ASP A 38 24.25 -4.78 -4.21
C ASP A 38 24.04 -3.49 -5.04
N ASN A 39 22.89 -3.40 -5.70
CA ASN A 39 22.53 -2.33 -6.62
C ASN A 39 21.11 -1.86 -6.34
N LEU A 40 20.99 -1.13 -5.22
CA LEU A 40 19.74 -0.56 -4.77
C LEU A 40 19.08 0.35 -5.82
N ALA A 41 19.89 1.09 -6.58
CA ALA A 41 19.41 1.99 -7.63
C ALA A 41 18.63 1.25 -8.73
N ILE A 42 19.16 0.12 -9.20
CA ILE A 42 18.50 -0.73 -10.19
C ILE A 42 17.26 -1.40 -9.59
N GLY A 43 17.36 -1.91 -8.36
CA GLY A 43 16.23 -2.55 -7.69
C GLY A 43 15.05 -1.60 -7.46
N ILE A 44 15.31 -0.40 -6.94
CA ILE A 44 14.29 0.64 -6.75
C ILE A 44 13.76 1.12 -8.10
N GLY A 45 14.63 1.34 -9.10
CA GLY A 45 14.21 1.77 -10.43
C GLY A 45 13.25 0.78 -11.12
N ILE A 46 13.59 -0.51 -11.10
CA ILE A 46 12.76 -1.58 -11.67
C ILE A 46 11.49 -1.78 -10.84
N GLY A 47 11.61 -1.82 -9.50
CA GLY A 47 10.47 -2.02 -8.61
C GLY A 47 9.45 -0.89 -8.68
N LEU A 48 9.91 0.35 -8.78
CA LEU A 48 9.05 1.52 -8.91
C LEU A 48 8.41 1.61 -10.30
N ALA A 49 9.16 1.28 -11.37
CA ALA A 49 8.61 1.22 -12.73
C ALA A 49 7.51 0.15 -12.87
N LEU A 50 7.73 -1.05 -12.32
CA LEU A 50 6.74 -2.13 -12.30
C LEU A 50 5.53 -1.76 -11.44
N GLY A 51 5.76 -1.25 -10.24
CA GLY A 51 4.71 -0.86 -9.31
C GLY A 51 3.83 0.26 -9.86
N ALA A 52 4.43 1.30 -10.43
CA ALA A 52 3.71 2.43 -11.04
C ALA A 52 3.03 2.05 -12.37
N GLY A 53 3.66 1.18 -13.16
CA GLY A 53 3.08 0.66 -14.40
C GLY A 53 1.82 -0.17 -14.16
N LEU A 54 1.86 -1.05 -13.15
CA LEU A 54 0.71 -1.85 -12.71
C LEU A 54 -0.40 -1.00 -12.09
N ASP A 55 -0.04 0.04 -11.33
CA ASP A 55 -1.01 0.97 -10.76
C ASP A 55 -1.73 1.78 -11.85
N SER A 56 -1.01 2.20 -12.89
CA SER A 56 -1.56 2.90 -14.06
C SER A 56 -2.48 1.98 -14.89
N GLY A 57 -2.15 0.69 -14.99
CA GLY A 57 -2.96 -0.29 -15.73
C GLY A 57 -4.27 -0.68 -15.05
N LYS A 58 -4.43 -0.41 -13.75
CA LYS A 58 -5.64 -0.72 -12.97
C LYS A 58 -6.75 0.33 -13.11
N ASN A 59 -6.45 1.47 -13.75
CA ASN A 59 -7.44 2.52 -14.03
C ASN A 59 -8.01 2.40 -15.45
N LYS A 60 -8.46 1.19 -15.83
CA LYS A 60 -9.25 0.93 -17.04
C LYS A 60 -10.20 -0.23 -16.79
#